data_AF-A0A3A5WLG0-F1
#
_entry.id   AF-A0A3A5WLG0-F1
#
_cell.length_a   1.000
_cell.length_b   1.000
_cell.length_c   1.000
_cell.angle_alpha   90.00
_cell.angle_beta   90.00
_cell.angle_gamma   90.00
#
_symmetry.space_group_name_H-M   'P 1'
#
loop_
_entity.id
_entity.type
_entity.pdbx_description
1 polymer ?
#
loop_
_entity_poly.entity_id
_entity_poly.type
_entity_poly.pdbx_seq_one_letter_code
_entity_poly.pdbx_strand_id
1 'polypeptide(L)'
;MASIRTKAMEPETTTNIAYIVMGITLFAMVWFISQRAMKNRADVLEASAPKIAGEDVLDGGARHPQQFDEPDEEALEEMAKLLGDEDESEDEA
;
A
#
# COMPACT_ATOMS: atom_id res chain seq x y z
N MET A 1 23.25 64.25 21.38
CA MET A 1 22.35 63.19 20.89
C MET A 1 22.94 62.68 19.58
N ALA A 2 23.68 61.57 19.60
CA ALA A 2 24.38 61.07 18.41
C ALA A 2 23.41 60.25 17.54
N SER A 3 23.20 60.70 16.31
CA SER A 3 22.38 60.03 15.31
C SER A 3 23.12 58.78 14.81
N ILE A 4 22.62 57.60 15.15
CA ILE A 4 23.10 56.32 14.61
C ILE A 4 22.57 56.23 13.18
N ARG A 5 23.38 56.67 12.22
CA ARG A 5 23.05 56.59 10.80
C ARG A 5 23.19 55.12 10.37
N THR A 6 22.07 54.43 10.19
CA THR A 6 22.03 53.07 9.64
C THR A 6 22.60 53.10 8.22
N LYS A 7 23.77 52.50 8.02
CA LYS A 7 24.31 52.29 6.67
C LYS A 7 23.44 51.24 6.00
N ALA A 8 22.63 51.65 5.03
CA ALA A 8 21.86 50.73 4.21
C ALA A 8 22.84 49.73 3.54
N MET A 9 22.52 48.44 3.60
CA MET A 9 23.37 47.42 2.99
C MET A 9 23.26 47.50 1.47
N GLU A 10 24.38 47.38 0.78
CA GLU A 10 24.41 47.42 -0.69
C GLU A 10 23.46 46.34 -1.28
N PRO A 11 22.72 46.62 -2.36
CA PRO A 11 21.70 45.72 -2.90
C PRO A 11 22.29 44.37 -3.29
N GLU A 12 23.47 44.35 -3.92
CA GLU A 12 24.20 43.13 -4.26
C GLU A 12 24.56 42.27 -3.03
N THR A 13 24.96 42.92 -1.93
CA THR A 13 25.31 42.22 -0.68
C THR A 13 24.07 41.57 -0.07
N THR A 14 22.93 42.27 -0.13
CA THR A 14 21.63 41.76 0.35
C THR A 14 21.16 40.58 -0.48
N THR A 15 21.24 40.67 -1.80
CA THR A 15 20.89 39.59 -2.73
C THR A 15 21.76 38.35 -2.51
N ASN A 16 23.09 38.53 -2.37
CA ASN A 16 24.00 37.43 -2.12
C ASN A 16 23.72 36.73 -0.79
N ILE A 17 23.47 37.49 0.28
CA ILE A 17 23.09 36.93 1.58
C ILE A 17 21.76 36.18 1.49
N ALA A 18 20.77 36.73 0.79
CA ALA A 18 19.49 36.05 0.58
C ALA A 18 19.66 34.70 -0.12
N TYR A 19 20.48 34.62 -1.17
CA TYR A 19 20.77 33.35 -1.86
C TYR A 19 21.53 32.35 -0.99
N ILE A 20 22.48 32.80 -0.17
CA ILE A 20 23.19 31.95 0.79
C ILE A 20 22.21 31.37 1.81
N VAL A 21 21.37 32.22 2.40
CA VAL A 21 20.35 31.79 3.38
C VAL A 21 19.36 30.82 2.74
N MET A 22 18.92 31.09 1.50
CA MET A 22 18.05 30.19 0.74
C MET A 22 18.72 28.82 0.51
N GLY A 23 20.00 28.81 0.12
CA GLY A 23 20.76 27.58 -0.08
C GLY A 23 20.90 26.75 1.20
N ILE A 24 21.22 27.39 2.32
CA ILE A 24 21.32 26.73 3.64
C ILE A 24 19.96 26.17 4.05
N THR A 25 18.89 26.94 3.86
CA THR A 25 17.52 26.52 4.22
C THR A 25 17.09 25.31 3.38
N LEU A 26 17.37 25.32 2.08
CA LEU A 26 17.10 24.18 1.20
C LEU A 26 17.87 22.94 1.62
N PHE A 27 19.16 23.08 1.91
CA PHE A 27 19.99 21.97 2.38
C PHE A 27 19.48 21.40 3.70
N ALA A 28 19.11 22.25 4.65
CA ALA A 28 18.53 21.84 5.93
C ALA A 28 17.22 21.06 5.74
N MET A 29 16.35 21.51 4.83
CA MET A 29 15.10 20.80 4.50
C MET A 29 15.38 19.43 3.89
N VAL A 30 16.28 19.34 2.90
CA VAL A 30 16.66 18.06 2.27
C VAL A 30 17.19 17.10 3.33
N TRP A 31 18.13 17.55 4.17
CA TRP A 31 18.69 16.73 5.24
C TRP A 31 17.62 16.24 6.23
N PHE A 32 16.73 17.13 6.67
CA PHE A 32 15.66 16.80 7.60
C PHE A 32 14.69 15.77 7.02
N ILE A 33 14.24 15.97 5.77
CA ILE A 33 13.35 15.05 5.08
C ILE A 33 14.04 13.71 4.86
N SER A 34 15.30 13.68 4.41
CA SER A 34 16.05 12.44 4.23
C SER A 34 16.18 11.66 5.54
N GLN A 35 16.45 12.34 6.66
CA GLN A 35 16.55 11.69 7.97
C GLN A 35 15.20 11.12 8.44
N ARG A 36 14.10 11.82 8.17
CA ARG A 36 12.74 11.34 8.50
C ARG A 36 12.32 10.19 7.59
N ALA A 37 12.62 10.27 6.30
CA ALA A 37 12.33 9.25 5.30
C ALA A 37 13.08 7.95 5.61
N MET A 38 14.35 8.01 6.03
CA MET A 38 15.10 6.81 6.44
C MET A 38 14.49 6.12 7.66
N LYS A 39 13.97 6.88 8.63
CA LYS A 39 13.30 6.31 9.81
C LYS A 39 11.94 5.68 9.48
N ASN A 40 11.21 6.26 8.53
CA ASN A 40 9.89 5.76 8.09
C ASN A 40 10.00 4.66 7.02
N ARG A 41 11.20 4.42 6.48
CA ARG A 41 11.43 3.40 5.46
C ARG A 41 11.21 1.99 6.00
N ALA A 42 11.52 1.71 7.27
CA ALA A 42 11.27 0.39 7.86
C ALA A 42 9.77 0.10 7.92
N ASP A 43 8.99 1.02 8.50
CA ASP A 43 7.53 0.91 8.63
C ASP A 43 6.84 0.86 7.25
N VAL A 44 7.32 1.64 6.28
CA VAL A 44 6.79 1.60 4.92
C VAL A 44 7.19 0.30 4.22
N LEU A 45 8.42 -0.20 4.37
CA LEU A 45 8.84 -1.50 3.79
C LEU A 45 8.08 -2.67 4.41
N GLU A 46 7.73 -2.60 5.69
CA GLU A 46 6.88 -3.59 6.37
C GLU A 46 5.43 -3.48 5.88
N ALA A 47 4.87 -2.26 5.79
CA ALA A 47 3.51 -2.03 5.31
C ALA A 47 3.34 -2.26 3.80
N SER A 48 4.41 -2.14 3.01
CA SER A 48 4.45 -2.39 1.57
C SER A 48 5.12 -3.71 1.20
N ALA A 49 5.47 -4.53 2.20
CA ALA A 49 5.89 -5.90 1.96
C ALA A 49 4.74 -6.62 1.21
N PRO A 50 5.07 -7.38 0.14
CA PRO A 50 4.06 -8.15 -0.56
C PRO A 50 3.39 -9.08 0.44
N LYS A 51 2.07 -8.93 0.61
CA LYS A 51 1.26 -9.77 1.49
C LYS A 51 1.47 -11.23 1.09
N ILE A 52 2.20 -11.98 1.91
CA ILE A 52 2.43 -13.40 1.68
C ILE A 52 1.12 -14.12 2.02
N ALA A 53 0.61 -14.93 1.09
CA ALA A 53 -0.59 -15.72 1.33
C ALA A 53 -0.39 -16.62 2.56
N GLY A 54 -1.26 -16.47 3.56
CA GLY A 54 -1.18 -17.19 4.85
C GLY A 54 -0.59 -16.40 6.03
N GLU A 55 -0.01 -15.21 5.82
CA GLU A 55 0.41 -14.32 6.92
C GLU A 55 -0.68 -13.33 7.37
N ASP A 56 -1.69 -13.10 6.52
CA ASP A 56 -2.89 -12.36 6.90
C ASP A 56 -3.87 -13.29 7.61
N VAL A 57 -4.42 -12.86 8.75
CA VAL A 57 -5.53 -13.55 9.44
C VAL A 57 -6.85 -13.27 8.72
N LEU A 58 -6.82 -13.24 7.39
CA LEU A 58 -8.01 -13.60 6.64
C LEU A 58 -8.05 -15.11 6.74
N ASP A 59 -8.90 -15.58 7.65
CA ASP A 59 -9.36 -16.95 7.71
C ASP A 59 -9.88 -17.31 6.31
N GLY A 60 -8.97 -17.81 5.47
CA GLY A 60 -9.24 -18.19 4.09
C GLY A 60 -10.11 -19.44 3.99
N GLY A 61 -10.52 -19.96 5.13
CA GLY A 61 -11.57 -20.96 5.23
C GLY A 61 -12.92 -20.40 4.80
N ALA A 62 -13.76 -21.28 4.28
CA ALA A 62 -15.16 -20.97 4.15
C ALA A 62 -15.75 -20.70 5.54
N ARG A 63 -16.58 -19.65 5.67
CA ARG A 63 -17.31 -19.35 6.92
C ARG A 63 -18.18 -20.50 7.41
N HIS A 64 -18.61 -21.34 6.46
CA HIS A 64 -19.38 -22.55 6.68
C HIS A 64 -18.68 -23.70 5.94
N PRO A 65 -17.62 -24.30 6.50
CA PRO A 65 -16.92 -25.42 5.86
C PRO A 65 -17.86 -26.61 5.62
N GLN A 66 -18.89 -26.78 6.46
CA GLN A 66 -19.87 -27.85 6.37
C GLN A 66 -20.73 -27.84 5.09
N GLN A 67 -20.79 -26.71 4.36
CA GLN A 67 -21.51 -26.65 3.07
C GLN A 67 -20.77 -27.41 1.95
N PHE A 68 -19.53 -27.83 2.21
CA PHE A 68 -18.73 -28.64 1.30
C PHE A 68 -18.66 -30.12 1.75
N ASP A 69 -19.30 -30.48 2.87
CA ASP A 69 -19.31 -31.86 3.37
C ASP A 69 -20.24 -32.76 2.54
N GLU A 70 -21.36 -32.21 2.04
CA GLU A 70 -22.32 -32.93 1.20
C GLU A 70 -22.83 -32.00 0.07
N PRO A 71 -22.79 -32.43 -1.20
CA PRO A 71 -23.36 -31.66 -2.31
C PRO A 71 -24.89 -31.60 -2.19
N ASP A 72 -25.49 -30.50 -2.68
CA ASP A 72 -26.93 -30.37 -2.76
C ASP A 72 -27.52 -31.17 -3.94
N GLU A 73 -28.85 -31.33 -3.96
CA GLU A 73 -29.56 -32.09 -5.00
C GLU A 73 -29.32 -31.52 -6.41
N GLU A 74 -29.17 -30.19 -6.52
CA GLU A 74 -28.86 -29.51 -7.79
C GLU A 74 -27.45 -29.86 -8.28
N ALA A 75 -26.43 -29.85 -7.41
CA ALA A 75 -25.09 -30.30 -7.77
C ALA A 75 -25.04 -31.79 -8.11
N LEU A 76 -25.84 -32.62 -7.44
CA LEU A 76 -25.96 -34.04 -7.75
C LEU A 76 -26.57 -34.28 -9.14
N GLU A 77 -27.61 -33.54 -9.51
CA GLU A 77 -28.24 -33.59 -10.85
C GLU A 77 -27.26 -33.14 -11.94
N GLU A 78 -26.50 -32.06 -11.69
CA GLU A 78 -25.44 -31.62 -12.61
C GLU A 78 -24.35 -32.68 -12.78
N MET A 79 -23.95 -33.38 -11.70
CA MET A 79 -22.97 -34.47 -11.80
C MET A 79 -23.51 -35.67 -12.57
N ALA A 80 -24.79 -36.04 -12.38
CA ALA A 80 -25.44 -37.12 -13.11
C ALA A 80 -25.50 -36.82 -14.62
N LYS A 81 -25.83 -35.58 -14.97
CA LYS A 81 -25.81 -35.09 -16.35
C LYS A 81 -24.42 -35.08 -16.97
N LEU A 82 -23.38 -34.75 -16.19
CA LEU A 82 -21.98 -34.84 -16.63
C LEU A 82 -21.51 -36.30 -16.80
N LEU A 83 -22.09 -37.23 -16.03
CA LEU A 83 -21.79 -38.65 -16.10
C LEU A 83 -22.50 -39.38 -17.25
N GLY A 84 -23.53 -38.76 -17.84
CA GLY A 84 -24.32 -39.31 -18.95
C GLY A 84 -25.44 -40.25 -18.51
N ASP A 85 -25.71 -40.34 -17.20
CA ASP A 85 -26.69 -41.28 -16.64
C ASP A 85 -28.15 -40.92 -17.01
N GLU A 86 -28.41 -39.67 -17.41
CA GLU A 86 -29.71 -39.24 -17.96
C GLU A 86 -30.00 -39.83 -19.34
N ASP A 87 -28.97 -40.20 -20.12
CA ASP A 87 -29.14 -40.77 -21.47
C ASP A 87 -29.27 -42.32 -21.44
N GLU A 88 -28.80 -43.00 -20.37
CA GLU A 88 -28.81 -44.48 -20.29
C GLU A 88 -30.04 -45.07 -19.58
N SER A 89 -30.79 -44.29 -18.80
CA SER A 89 -31.93 -44.80 -18.01
C SER A 89 -33.26 -44.93 -18.79
N GLU A 90 -33.34 -44.45 -20.03
CA GLU A 90 -34.52 -44.61 -20.90
C GLU A 90 -34.50 -45.89 -21.76
N ASP A 91 -33.40 -46.67 -21.79
CA ASP A 91 -33.21 -47.79 -22.74
C ASP A 91 -33.19 -49.21 -22.13
N GLU A 92 -33.42 -49.39 -20.83
CA GLU A 92 -33.58 -50.72 -20.22
C GLU A 92 -35.04 -51.02 -19.82
N ALA A 93 -35.80 -51.65 -20.74
CA ALA A 93 -37.11 -52.27 -20.50
C ALA A 93 -37.21 -53.66 -21.15
#